data_AF-A0A7Y5USN7-F1
#
_entry.id   AF-A0A7Y5USN7-F1
#
_cell.length_a   1.000
_cell.length_b   1.000
_cell.length_c   1.000
_cell.angle_alpha   90.00
_cell.angle_beta   90.00
_cell.angle_gamma   90.00
#
_symmetry.space_group_name_H-M   'P 1'
#
loop_
_entity.id
_entity.type
_entity.pdbx_description
1 polymer ?
#
loop_
_entity_poly.entity_id
_entity_poly.type
_entity_poly.pdbx_seq_one_letter_code
_entity_poly.pdbx_strand_id
1 'polypeptide(L)'
;MQPKDVLKWGPVKWLRDLKSVHPSGGGAVGVAFAWTRPVPSKEKPSTADFVIKPIQGTAAPTKFAEKVLSKIANAKSPNSEGIKRMSAEGEALVTRLREFAAQPGPHKDRWGEVLGHYENAGTFLIMETQSGVKEFGDEYREQYGLRSMLRDQKLMKNLGLLCAADALIGNGDRFDNINTGNIMFTADGQLASIDSTAVLVSFQGMLNDVHKLSWGPLDPNQPLKPSDWLRLITRQVGNQVPSAHQQQTYDPLGKPPALAPGFVMDSLTDLDELWRRFRNHIEGGMKGASKRRVDSGLPPIVPPRPQEWDQGRAAFMVGLNEGLVRIDQMLSGWNWLKFKSTWSNTAKQYGADPNMDWTNLKVRRLFLRMLAKGKSSKEIYETIDKYVKKKGKKW
;
A
#
# COMPACT_ATOMS: atom_id res chain seq x y z
N MET A 1 1.79 16.92 -15.02
CA MET A 1 3.26 16.90 -15.22
C MET A 1 3.82 15.54 -14.83
N GLN A 2 4.94 15.10 -15.40
CA GLN A 2 5.53 13.80 -15.06
C GLN A 2 6.53 13.95 -13.88
N PRO A 3 6.52 13.07 -12.86
CA PRO A 3 7.40 13.13 -11.69
C PRO A 3 8.87 13.29 -12.04
N LYS A 4 9.36 12.53 -13.04
CA LYS A 4 10.74 12.62 -13.53
C LYS A 4 11.17 14.02 -13.97
N ASP A 5 10.23 14.85 -14.41
CA ASP A 5 10.52 16.23 -14.84
C ASP A 5 10.50 17.19 -13.67
N VAL A 6 9.70 16.90 -12.64
CA VAL A 6 9.72 17.61 -11.36
C VAL A 6 11.04 17.33 -10.62
N LEU A 7 11.56 16.10 -10.69
CA LEU A 7 12.81 15.73 -10.01
C LEU A 7 14.05 16.47 -10.54
N LYS A 8 13.98 17.04 -11.74
CA LYS A 8 15.06 17.88 -12.29
C LYS A 8 15.07 19.29 -11.68
N TRP A 9 14.09 19.61 -10.84
CA TRP A 9 13.99 20.92 -10.21
C TRP A 9 15.00 21.02 -9.07
N GLY A 10 15.96 21.93 -9.22
CA GLY A 10 16.81 22.34 -8.11
C GLY A 10 16.03 23.17 -7.08
N PRO A 11 16.66 23.49 -5.93
CA PRO A 11 16.02 24.19 -4.80
C PRO A 11 15.30 25.49 -5.21
N VAL A 12 15.96 26.33 -6.01
CA VAL A 12 15.40 27.61 -6.49
C VAL A 12 14.14 27.39 -7.31
N LYS A 13 14.11 26.33 -8.13
CA LYS A 13 12.97 26.03 -8.98
C LYS A 13 11.77 25.54 -8.16
N TRP A 14 11.98 24.77 -7.10
CA TRP A 14 10.92 24.41 -6.15
C TRP A 14 10.26 25.63 -5.52
N LEU A 15 11.05 26.57 -5.00
CA LEU A 15 10.55 27.79 -4.38
C LEU A 15 9.80 28.68 -5.39
N ARG A 16 10.33 28.78 -6.62
CA ARG A 16 9.77 29.64 -7.67
C ARG A 16 8.53 29.04 -8.33
N ASP A 17 8.56 27.77 -8.73
CA ASP A 17 7.58 27.18 -9.65
C ASP A 17 6.46 26.42 -8.94
N LEU A 18 6.61 26.06 -7.66
CA LEU A 18 5.51 25.53 -6.86
C LEU A 18 4.60 26.69 -6.40
N LYS A 19 3.48 26.88 -7.09
CA LYS A 19 2.62 28.07 -6.93
C LYS A 19 1.43 27.87 -6.01
N SER A 20 0.90 26.65 -5.95
CA SER A 20 -0.21 26.32 -5.05
C SER A 20 -0.12 24.87 -4.60
N VAL A 21 -0.48 24.60 -3.36
CA VAL A 21 -0.56 23.25 -2.80
C VAL A 21 -1.77 23.16 -1.87
N HIS A 22 -2.62 22.17 -2.09
CA HIS A 22 -3.78 21.90 -1.24
C HIS A 22 -3.64 20.51 -0.60
N PRO A 23 -3.73 20.40 0.73
CA PRO A 23 -3.74 19.10 1.39
C PRO A 23 -5.07 18.40 1.08
N SER A 24 -5.01 17.09 0.92
CA SER A 24 -6.19 16.24 0.80
C SER A 24 -7.00 16.29 2.09
N GLY A 25 -8.32 16.37 1.97
CA GLY A 25 -9.23 16.21 3.10
C GLY A 25 -9.27 14.78 3.65
N GLY A 26 -8.77 13.79 2.90
CA GLY A 26 -8.71 12.39 3.32
C GLY A 26 -7.31 11.91 3.72
N GLY A 27 -7.26 10.78 4.43
CA GLY A 27 -6.04 10.05 4.80
C GLY A 27 -5.28 10.62 6.01
N ALA A 28 -4.60 9.75 6.75
CA ALA A 28 -3.91 10.13 7.99
C ALA A 28 -2.55 10.83 7.75
N VAL A 29 -1.84 10.50 6.67
CA VAL A 29 -0.42 10.89 6.49
C VAL A 29 -0.27 12.19 5.68
N GLY A 30 -1.37 12.79 5.22
CA GLY A 30 -1.38 14.08 4.52
C GLY A 30 -0.85 14.01 3.10
N VAL A 31 -1.68 13.56 2.15
CA VAL A 31 -1.40 13.72 0.71
C VAL A 31 -1.67 15.16 0.32
N ALA A 32 -0.86 15.78 -0.55
CA ALA A 32 -1.13 17.12 -1.07
C ALA A 32 -1.08 17.17 -2.60
N PHE A 33 -2.00 17.94 -3.16
CA PHE A 33 -2.12 18.20 -4.59
C PHE A 33 -1.38 19.50 -4.91
N ALA A 34 -0.52 19.47 -5.93
CA ALA A 34 0.39 20.56 -6.25
C ALA A 34 0.14 21.10 -7.67
N TRP A 35 0.21 22.43 -7.81
CA TRP A 35 0.09 23.15 -9.08
C TRP A 35 1.29 24.07 -9.30
N THR A 36 1.73 24.12 -10.56
CA THR A 36 2.78 24.99 -11.08
C THR A 36 2.26 26.38 -11.49
N ARG A 37 0.96 26.57 -11.35
CA ARG A 37 0.21 27.81 -11.55
C ARG A 37 -0.59 28.14 -10.28
N PRO A 38 -0.87 29.42 -10.00
CA PRO A 38 -1.83 29.77 -8.96
C PRO A 38 -3.19 29.15 -9.26
N VAL A 39 -3.85 28.58 -8.25
CA VAL A 39 -5.22 28.04 -8.38
C VAL A 39 -6.11 28.54 -7.25
N PRO A 40 -7.43 28.67 -7.47
CA PRO A 40 -8.37 28.98 -6.40
C PRO A 40 -8.44 27.82 -5.39
N SER A 41 -8.80 28.12 -4.15
CA SER A 41 -8.81 27.14 -3.05
C SER A 41 -9.74 25.94 -3.25
N LYS A 42 -10.76 26.07 -4.13
CA LYS A 42 -11.73 25.04 -4.51
C LYS A 42 -11.34 24.26 -5.78
N GLU A 43 -10.12 24.44 -6.28
CA GLU A 43 -9.64 23.72 -7.46
C GLU A 43 -9.72 22.20 -7.24
N LYS A 44 -10.22 21.48 -8.26
CA LYS A 44 -10.39 20.03 -8.18
C LYS A 44 -9.03 19.33 -8.12
N PRO A 45 -8.80 18.40 -7.17
CA PRO A 45 -7.56 17.64 -7.07
C PRO A 45 -7.10 16.95 -8.37
N SER A 46 -8.05 16.52 -9.21
CA SER A 46 -7.78 15.88 -10.50
C SER A 46 -7.08 16.78 -11.53
N THR A 47 -7.01 18.08 -11.27
CA THR A 47 -6.31 19.07 -12.13
C THR A 47 -4.90 19.38 -11.67
N ALA A 48 -4.46 18.78 -10.55
CA ALA A 48 -3.13 18.98 -10.01
C ALA A 48 -2.06 18.54 -11.02
N ASP A 49 -0.97 19.29 -11.09
CA ASP A 49 0.16 18.95 -11.95
C ASP A 49 0.89 17.71 -11.46
N PHE A 50 0.95 17.52 -10.14
CA PHE A 50 1.48 16.34 -9.47
C PHE A 50 0.96 16.27 -8.03
N VAL A 51 1.25 15.15 -7.36
CA VAL A 51 0.90 14.89 -5.96
C VAL A 51 2.19 14.77 -5.14
N ILE A 52 2.15 15.24 -3.90
CA ILE A 52 3.25 15.15 -2.93
C ILE A 52 2.75 14.36 -1.73
N LYS A 53 3.41 13.25 -1.41
CA LYS A 53 3.10 12.44 -0.22
C LYS A 53 4.34 12.27 0.65
N PRO A 54 4.31 12.62 1.94
CA PRO A 54 5.43 12.35 2.83
C PRO A 54 5.42 10.88 3.22
N ILE A 55 6.61 10.28 3.26
CA ILE A 55 6.82 8.93 3.78
C ILE A 55 8.01 8.92 4.74
N GLN A 56 7.94 8.05 5.75
CA GLN A 56 8.90 8.01 6.86
C GLN A 56 10.20 7.27 6.51
N GLY A 57 10.17 6.40 5.50
CA GLY A 57 11.30 5.60 5.04
C GLY A 57 11.84 6.07 3.69
N THR A 58 12.26 5.10 2.90
CA THR A 58 12.75 5.33 1.54
C THR A 58 11.62 5.18 0.52
N ALA A 59 11.80 5.68 -0.70
CA ALA A 59 10.84 5.43 -1.79
C ALA A 59 10.93 4.00 -2.36
N ALA A 60 11.89 3.18 -1.93
CA ALA A 60 12.14 1.86 -2.50
C ALA A 60 10.94 0.88 -2.37
N PRO A 61 10.28 0.75 -1.20
CA PRO A 61 9.12 -0.12 -1.05
C PRO A 61 7.97 0.26 -1.99
N THR A 62 7.65 1.56 -2.10
CA THR A 62 6.60 2.06 -2.98
C THR A 62 6.94 1.82 -4.45
N LYS A 63 8.16 2.17 -4.87
CA LYS A 63 8.61 1.95 -6.26
C LYS A 63 8.63 0.48 -6.65
N PHE A 64 9.03 -0.38 -5.73
CA PHE A 64 8.99 -1.81 -5.97
C PHE A 64 7.55 -2.32 -6.08
N ALA A 65 6.66 -1.90 -5.18
CA ALA A 65 5.25 -2.25 -5.21
C ALA A 65 4.57 -1.83 -6.53
N GLU A 66 4.76 -0.59 -6.99
CA GLU A 66 4.23 -0.11 -8.28
C GLU A 66 4.66 -0.99 -9.45
N LYS A 67 5.95 -1.35 -9.50
CA LYS A 67 6.49 -2.22 -10.57
C LYS A 67 5.86 -3.60 -10.54
N VAL A 68 5.69 -4.20 -9.36
CA VAL A 68 5.07 -5.51 -9.21
C VAL A 68 3.59 -5.47 -9.60
N LEU A 69 2.85 -4.48 -9.10
CA LEU A 69 1.42 -4.30 -9.36
C LEU A 69 1.13 -4.01 -10.83
N SER A 70 1.94 -3.18 -11.49
CA SER A 70 1.82 -2.93 -12.93
C SER A 70 1.99 -4.22 -13.74
N LYS A 71 2.86 -5.13 -13.29
CA LYS A 71 3.22 -6.34 -14.02
C LYS A 71 2.27 -7.52 -13.77
N ILE A 72 1.75 -7.65 -12.54
CA ILE A 72 0.85 -8.75 -12.17
C ILE A 72 -0.61 -8.34 -12.35
N ALA A 73 -1.00 -7.19 -11.78
CA ALA A 73 -2.38 -6.73 -11.73
C ALA A 73 -2.75 -5.76 -12.85
N ASN A 74 -1.84 -5.51 -13.80
CA ASN A 74 -2.01 -4.50 -14.85
C ASN A 74 -2.41 -3.12 -14.28
N ALA A 75 -1.98 -2.82 -13.06
CA ALA A 75 -2.37 -1.61 -12.38
C ALA A 75 -1.71 -0.39 -13.04
N LYS A 76 -2.47 0.70 -13.17
CA LYS A 76 -1.95 1.99 -13.59
C LYS A 76 -1.04 2.54 -12.50
N SER A 77 0.22 2.75 -12.86
CA SER A 77 1.24 3.31 -11.99
C SER A 77 1.08 4.83 -11.87
N PRO A 78 1.19 5.42 -10.67
CA PRO A 78 1.33 6.85 -10.50
C PRO A 78 2.78 7.33 -10.73
N ASN A 79 3.69 6.43 -11.12
CA ASN A 79 5.07 6.72 -11.50
C ASN A 79 5.83 7.49 -10.40
N SER A 80 5.60 7.14 -9.14
CA SER A 80 6.06 7.93 -7.99
C SER A 80 7.57 8.03 -7.95
N GLU A 81 8.15 9.20 -7.72
CA GLU A 81 9.60 9.36 -7.57
C GLU A 81 9.94 9.92 -6.18
N GLY A 82 11.13 9.62 -5.67
CA GLY A 82 11.53 10.00 -4.31
C GLY A 82 12.46 11.21 -4.25
N ILE A 83 12.15 12.18 -3.38
CA ILE A 83 13.06 13.26 -2.98
C ILE A 83 13.39 13.07 -1.50
N LYS A 84 14.67 12.89 -1.17
CA LYS A 84 15.09 12.73 0.23
C LYS A 84 14.79 14.02 1.00
N ARG A 85 14.20 13.90 2.20
CA ARG A 85 13.87 15.05 3.05
C ARG A 85 15.06 15.96 3.29
N MET A 86 16.22 15.36 3.57
CA MET A 86 17.47 16.06 3.95
C MET A 86 18.29 16.56 2.75
N SER A 87 17.79 16.44 1.51
CA SER A 87 18.45 17.08 0.36
C SER A 87 18.10 18.55 0.26
N ALA A 88 18.86 19.32 -0.52
CA ALA A 88 18.57 20.74 -0.72
C ALA A 88 17.18 20.96 -1.35
N GLU A 89 16.74 20.06 -2.24
CA GLU A 89 15.40 20.06 -2.83
C GLU A 89 14.33 19.74 -1.79
N GLY A 90 14.60 18.78 -0.89
CA GLY A 90 13.72 18.44 0.22
C GLY A 90 13.51 19.61 1.18
N GLU A 91 14.57 20.31 1.56
CA GLU A 91 14.49 21.52 2.39
C GLU A 91 13.72 22.65 1.70
N ALA A 92 13.97 22.88 0.41
CA ALA A 92 13.25 23.88 -0.37
C ALA A 92 11.75 23.56 -0.45
N LEU A 93 11.40 22.28 -0.63
CA LEU A 93 10.02 21.83 -0.63
C LEU A 93 9.36 22.09 0.74
N VAL A 94 9.99 21.70 1.85
CA VAL A 94 9.41 21.94 3.19
C VAL A 94 9.26 23.43 3.49
N THR A 95 10.26 24.23 3.14
CA THR A 95 10.18 25.70 3.27
C THR A 95 8.96 26.23 2.54
N ARG A 96 8.74 25.78 1.30
CA ARG A 96 7.59 26.20 0.51
C ARG A 96 6.25 25.72 1.08
N LEU A 97 6.21 24.50 1.63
CA LEU A 97 5.00 23.97 2.29
C LEU A 97 4.66 24.74 3.56
N ARG A 98 5.67 25.15 4.36
CA ARG A 98 5.46 26.02 5.53
C ARG A 98 4.86 27.36 5.13
N GLU A 99 5.32 27.96 4.04
CA GLU A 99 4.74 29.21 3.52
C GLU A 99 3.27 29.04 3.14
N PHE A 100 2.88 27.92 2.50
CA PHE A 100 1.47 27.66 2.20
C PHE A 100 0.64 27.38 3.45
N ALA A 101 1.19 26.65 4.43
CA ALA A 101 0.52 26.37 5.69
C ALA A 101 0.29 27.63 6.54
N ALA A 102 1.18 28.61 6.45
CA ALA A 102 1.07 29.89 7.15
C ALA A 102 0.05 30.85 6.52
N GLN A 103 -0.30 30.66 5.24
CA GLN A 103 -1.27 31.51 4.56
C GLN A 103 -2.68 31.30 5.12
N PRO A 104 -3.46 32.37 5.35
CA PRO A 104 -4.86 32.23 5.69
C PRO A 104 -5.61 31.59 4.52
N GLY A 105 -6.49 30.64 4.80
CA GLY A 105 -7.26 29.97 3.77
C GLY A 105 -8.06 28.78 4.30
N PRO A 106 -8.91 28.18 3.45
CA PRO A 106 -9.80 27.09 3.86
C PRO A 106 -9.06 25.80 4.23
N HIS A 107 -7.75 25.72 3.97
CA HIS A 107 -6.91 24.56 4.27
C HIS A 107 -6.04 24.74 5.51
N LYS A 108 -6.17 25.85 6.25
CA LYS A 108 -5.30 26.19 7.39
C LYS A 108 -5.32 25.09 8.47
N ASP A 109 -6.51 24.68 8.89
CA ASP A 109 -6.65 23.67 9.95
C ASP A 109 -6.06 22.34 9.50
N ARG A 110 -6.36 21.95 8.26
CA ARG A 110 -5.82 20.72 7.68
C ARG A 110 -4.29 20.75 7.58
N TRP A 111 -3.69 21.89 7.23
CA TRP A 111 -2.23 22.05 7.27
C TRP A 111 -1.67 21.89 8.68
N GLY A 112 -2.35 22.41 9.71
CA GLY A 112 -1.98 22.21 11.11
C GLY A 112 -1.90 20.74 11.51
N GLU A 113 -2.77 19.89 10.93
CA GLU A 113 -2.76 18.45 11.17
C GLU A 113 -1.62 17.72 10.42
N VAL A 114 -1.34 18.10 9.17
CA VAL A 114 -0.48 17.28 8.30
C VAL A 114 0.93 17.80 8.12
N LEU A 115 1.22 19.08 8.39
CA LEU A 115 2.53 19.69 8.14
C LEU A 115 3.65 18.95 8.89
N GLY A 116 3.39 18.53 10.13
CA GLY A 116 4.35 17.76 10.93
C GLY A 116 4.78 16.45 10.25
N HIS A 117 3.92 15.82 9.44
CA HIS A 117 4.30 14.62 8.68
C HIS A 117 5.29 14.93 7.55
N TYR A 118 5.18 16.11 6.93
CA TYR A 118 6.12 16.56 5.91
C TYR A 118 7.46 16.97 6.51
N GLU A 119 7.44 17.68 7.64
CA GLU A 119 8.67 18.11 8.31
C GLU A 119 9.51 16.93 8.80
N ASN A 120 8.84 15.89 9.28
CA ASN A 120 9.44 14.66 9.80
C ASN A 120 9.48 13.53 8.75
N ALA A 121 9.29 13.82 7.46
CA ALA A 121 9.39 12.79 6.43
C ALA A 121 10.83 12.29 6.30
N GLY A 122 11.03 11.02 5.94
CA GLY A 122 12.33 10.54 5.43
C GLY A 122 12.49 10.89 3.96
N THR A 123 11.40 10.77 3.19
CA THR A 123 11.34 11.00 1.75
C THR A 123 9.99 11.61 1.38
N PHE A 124 9.97 12.45 0.34
CA PHE A 124 8.75 12.87 -0.34
C PHE A 124 8.55 12.05 -1.60
N LEU A 125 7.38 11.44 -1.76
CA LEU A 125 6.95 10.86 -3.02
C LEU A 125 6.30 11.94 -3.87
N ILE A 126 6.84 12.14 -5.07
CA ILE A 126 6.28 12.98 -6.13
C ILE A 126 5.58 12.05 -7.12
N MET A 127 4.27 12.20 -7.28
CA MET A 127 3.45 11.24 -8.02
C MET A 127 2.66 11.92 -9.13
N GLU A 128 2.36 11.19 -10.20
CA GLU A 128 1.40 11.62 -11.21
C GLU A 128 0.00 11.67 -10.62
N THR A 129 -0.68 12.80 -10.82
CA THR A 129 -2.10 12.93 -10.54
C THR A 129 -2.88 11.90 -11.33
N GLN A 130 -3.62 11.04 -10.63
CA GLN A 130 -4.48 10.05 -11.25
C GLN A 130 -5.86 10.65 -11.46
N SER A 131 -6.22 10.92 -12.72
CA SER A 131 -7.56 11.37 -13.10
C SER A 131 -8.45 10.18 -13.49
N GLY A 132 -9.76 10.33 -13.27
CA GLY A 132 -10.75 9.31 -13.65
C GLY A 132 -10.70 8.02 -12.82
N VAL A 133 -10.04 8.06 -11.65
CA VAL A 133 -10.06 6.95 -10.68
C VAL A 133 -11.16 7.17 -9.65
N LYS A 134 -11.75 6.06 -9.22
CA LYS A 134 -12.75 5.95 -8.15
C LYS A 134 -12.15 5.16 -7.00
N GLU A 135 -12.51 5.52 -5.79
CA GLU A 135 -12.20 4.75 -4.59
C GLU A 135 -13.22 3.62 -4.42
N PHE A 136 -12.77 2.38 -4.22
CA PHE A 136 -13.65 1.22 -4.00
C PHE A 136 -14.53 1.45 -2.77
N GLY A 137 -13.94 1.98 -1.69
CA GLY A 137 -14.61 2.34 -0.46
C GLY A 137 -15.81 3.27 -0.64
N ASP A 138 -15.68 4.26 -1.52
CA ASP A 138 -16.75 5.20 -1.83
C ASP A 138 -17.79 4.58 -2.76
N GLU A 139 -17.36 3.95 -3.84
CA GLU A 139 -18.28 3.41 -4.85
C GLU A 139 -19.21 2.34 -4.26
N TYR A 140 -18.74 1.44 -3.40
CA TYR A 140 -19.64 0.40 -2.85
C TYR A 140 -20.72 0.99 -1.92
N ARG A 141 -20.48 2.20 -1.37
CA ARG A 141 -21.42 2.94 -0.51
C ARG A 141 -22.40 3.80 -1.32
N GLU A 142 -22.23 3.88 -2.64
CA GLU A 142 -23.16 4.57 -3.52
C GLU A 142 -24.39 3.73 -3.87
N GLN A 143 -25.45 4.42 -4.28
CA GLN A 143 -26.68 3.76 -4.73
C GLN A 143 -26.38 2.86 -5.94
N TYR A 144 -26.64 1.55 -5.79
CA TYR A 144 -26.32 0.50 -6.77
C TYR A 144 -24.82 0.30 -7.08
N GLY A 145 -23.91 1.03 -6.43
CA GLY A 145 -22.48 0.99 -6.76
C GLY A 145 -21.87 -0.41 -6.60
N LEU A 146 -22.07 -1.05 -5.43
CA LEU A 146 -21.56 -2.41 -5.21
C LEU A 146 -22.15 -3.43 -6.20
N ARG A 147 -23.41 -3.28 -6.59
CA ARG A 147 -24.06 -4.18 -7.54
C ARG A 147 -23.41 -4.08 -8.92
N SER A 148 -23.13 -2.87 -9.37
CA SER A 148 -22.39 -2.63 -10.61
C SER A 148 -20.99 -3.21 -10.54
N MET A 149 -20.28 -3.01 -9.43
CA MET A 149 -18.91 -3.51 -9.24
C MET A 149 -18.83 -5.04 -9.22
N LEU A 150 -19.74 -5.72 -8.51
CA LEU A 150 -19.78 -7.19 -8.45
C LEU A 150 -20.07 -7.83 -9.81
N ARG A 151 -20.84 -7.15 -10.66
CA ARG A 151 -21.15 -7.59 -12.03
C ARG A 151 -20.03 -7.31 -13.02
N ASP A 152 -19.18 -6.31 -12.75
CA ASP A 152 -18.01 -6.01 -13.56
C ASP A 152 -16.95 -7.11 -13.41
N GLN A 153 -17.01 -8.06 -14.34
CA GLN A 153 -16.10 -9.21 -14.37
C GLN A 153 -14.64 -8.78 -14.48
N LYS A 154 -14.34 -7.68 -15.19
CA LYS A 154 -12.98 -7.19 -15.37
C LYS A 154 -12.45 -6.59 -14.07
N LEU A 155 -13.24 -5.75 -13.40
CA LEU A 155 -12.87 -5.19 -12.09
C LEU A 155 -12.63 -6.31 -11.07
N MET A 156 -13.58 -7.22 -10.91
CA MET A 156 -13.48 -8.30 -9.91
C MET A 156 -12.30 -9.24 -10.19
N LYS A 157 -12.04 -9.56 -11.46
CA LYS A 157 -10.84 -10.28 -11.87
C LYS A 157 -9.57 -9.50 -11.53
N ASN A 158 -9.52 -8.19 -11.80
CA ASN A 158 -8.37 -7.37 -11.45
C ASN A 158 -8.15 -7.30 -9.94
N LEU A 159 -9.19 -7.31 -9.12
CA LEU A 159 -9.06 -7.40 -7.64
C LEU A 159 -8.45 -8.73 -7.20
N GLY A 160 -8.76 -9.84 -7.87
CA GLY A 160 -8.09 -11.11 -7.65
C GLY A 160 -6.58 -11.03 -7.96
N LEU A 161 -6.22 -10.41 -9.09
CA LEU A 161 -4.82 -10.18 -9.46
C LEU A 161 -4.10 -9.27 -8.44
N LEU A 162 -4.79 -8.25 -7.94
CA LEU A 162 -4.30 -7.34 -6.89
C LEU A 162 -3.98 -8.11 -5.61
N CYS A 163 -4.89 -8.96 -5.16
CA CYS A 163 -4.71 -9.78 -3.98
C CYS A 163 -3.47 -10.68 -4.09
N ALA A 164 -3.26 -11.34 -5.24
CA ALA A 164 -2.06 -12.13 -5.49
C ALA A 164 -0.78 -11.28 -5.42
N ALA A 165 -0.80 -10.09 -6.01
CA ALA A 165 0.34 -9.19 -6.03
C ALA A 165 0.66 -8.64 -4.64
N ASP A 166 -0.37 -8.22 -3.88
CA ASP A 166 -0.26 -7.75 -2.50
C ASP A 166 0.30 -8.84 -1.58
N ALA A 167 -0.12 -10.10 -1.76
CA ALA A 167 0.47 -11.23 -1.05
C ALA A 167 1.97 -11.41 -1.33
N LEU A 168 2.41 -11.20 -2.58
CA LEU A 168 3.83 -11.27 -2.94
C LEU A 168 4.65 -10.12 -2.33
N ILE A 169 4.15 -8.88 -2.39
CA ILE A 169 4.85 -7.70 -1.84
C ILE A 169 4.62 -7.52 -0.34
N GLY A 170 3.78 -8.35 0.26
CA GLY A 170 3.45 -8.31 1.67
C GLY A 170 2.52 -7.18 2.08
N ASN A 171 1.81 -6.52 1.18
CA ASN A 171 0.90 -5.43 1.54
C ASN A 171 -0.44 -5.97 2.10
N GLY A 172 -0.60 -5.98 3.42
CA GLY A 172 -1.82 -6.48 4.06
C GLY A 172 -2.97 -5.49 4.12
N ASP A 173 -2.74 -4.24 3.75
CA ASP A 173 -3.65 -3.13 4.07
C ASP A 173 -5.01 -3.28 3.37
N ARG A 174 -4.99 -3.70 2.09
CA ARG A 174 -6.20 -3.75 1.27
C ARG A 174 -7.12 -4.94 1.54
N PHE A 175 -6.56 -6.12 1.83
CA PHE A 175 -7.34 -7.37 1.91
C PHE A 175 -7.35 -8.02 3.30
N ASP A 176 -6.25 -7.97 4.07
CA ASP A 176 -6.24 -8.53 5.42
C ASP A 176 -6.83 -7.55 6.44
N ASN A 177 -6.48 -6.26 6.33
CA ASN A 177 -7.10 -5.19 7.12
C ASN A 177 -8.36 -4.60 6.45
N ILE A 178 -8.63 -5.00 5.20
CA ILE A 178 -9.80 -4.58 4.42
C ILE A 178 -9.91 -3.05 4.32
N ASN A 179 -8.80 -2.36 4.08
CA ASN A 179 -8.82 -0.94 3.77
C ASN A 179 -9.23 -0.73 2.30
N THR A 180 -10.53 -0.74 2.04
CA THR A 180 -11.09 -0.54 0.71
C THR A 180 -10.81 0.85 0.14
N GLY A 181 -10.40 1.83 0.96
CA GLY A 181 -10.04 3.16 0.48
C GLY A 181 -8.71 3.19 -0.28
N ASN A 182 -7.86 2.19 -0.03
CA ASN A 182 -6.59 2.00 -0.74
C ASN A 182 -6.73 1.15 -2.01
N ILE A 183 -7.96 0.86 -2.43
CA ILE A 183 -8.27 0.20 -3.70
C ILE A 183 -8.90 1.25 -4.62
N MET A 184 -8.18 1.64 -5.66
CA MET A 184 -8.66 2.60 -6.65
C MET A 184 -8.73 1.97 -8.03
N PHE A 185 -9.74 2.35 -8.81
CA PHE A 185 -9.98 1.80 -10.14
C PHE A 185 -10.56 2.85 -11.09
N THR A 186 -10.30 2.69 -12.38
CA THR A 186 -10.85 3.53 -13.45
C THR A 186 -12.23 3.03 -13.88
N ALA A 187 -12.96 3.84 -14.66
CA ALA A 187 -14.29 3.48 -15.15
C ALA A 187 -14.35 2.17 -15.96
N ASP A 188 -13.24 1.75 -16.58
CA ASP A 188 -13.12 0.49 -17.32
C ASP A 188 -12.65 -0.68 -16.44
N GLY A 189 -12.62 -0.53 -15.11
CA GLY A 189 -12.26 -1.57 -14.15
C GLY A 189 -10.76 -1.83 -14.02
N GLN A 190 -9.89 -1.01 -14.62
CA GLN A 190 -8.44 -1.10 -14.40
C GLN A 190 -8.07 -0.54 -13.02
N LEU A 191 -7.23 -1.25 -12.28
CA LEU A 191 -6.78 -0.79 -10.96
C LEU A 191 -5.71 0.29 -11.07
N ALA A 192 -5.57 1.12 -10.06
CA ALA A 192 -4.44 2.05 -9.89
C ALA A 192 -3.60 1.64 -8.68
N SER A 193 -2.28 1.67 -8.79
CA SER A 193 -1.37 1.28 -7.70
C SER A 193 -1.13 2.43 -6.72
N ILE A 194 -2.21 3.07 -6.26
CA ILE A 194 -2.17 4.17 -5.30
C ILE A 194 -2.03 3.61 -3.88
N ASP A 195 -1.28 4.34 -3.05
CA ASP A 195 -0.93 3.94 -1.68
C ASP A 195 -0.38 2.51 -1.57
N SER A 196 0.44 2.12 -2.55
CA SER A 196 1.07 0.81 -2.57
C SER A 196 2.41 0.87 -1.85
N THR A 197 2.65 -0.05 -0.93
CA THR A 197 3.97 -0.21 -0.31
C THR A 197 4.28 -1.69 -0.14
N ALA A 198 5.55 -2.06 -0.31
CA ALA A 198 6.00 -3.41 0.00
C ALA A 198 6.27 -3.50 1.51
N VAL A 199 5.70 -4.52 2.16
CA VAL A 199 5.91 -4.80 3.59
C VAL A 199 6.59 -6.17 3.72
N LEU A 200 7.85 -6.20 3.30
CA LEU A 200 8.72 -7.37 3.30
C LEU A 200 9.67 -7.27 4.49
N VAL A 201 9.10 -7.38 5.69
CA VAL A 201 9.79 -7.27 6.99
C VAL A 201 11.06 -8.11 7.03
N SER A 202 12.20 -7.47 7.34
CA SER A 202 13.49 -8.13 7.55
C SER A 202 13.61 -8.71 8.95
N PHE A 203 14.15 -9.93 9.05
CA PHE A 203 14.49 -10.52 10.34
C PHE A 203 15.53 -9.66 11.10
N GLN A 204 16.56 -9.18 10.41
CA GLN A 204 17.55 -8.28 11.02
C GLN A 204 16.92 -6.94 11.42
N GLY A 205 16.00 -6.43 10.59
CA GLY A 205 15.22 -5.23 10.93
C GLY A 205 14.43 -5.41 12.22
N MET A 206 13.81 -6.57 12.43
CA MET A 206 13.12 -6.90 13.68
C MET A 206 14.08 -7.05 14.87
N LEU A 207 15.25 -7.67 14.67
CA LEU A 207 16.27 -7.78 15.74
C LEU A 207 16.76 -6.40 16.20
N ASN A 208 16.83 -5.45 15.26
CA ASN A 208 17.28 -4.08 15.53
C ASN A 208 16.14 -3.16 16.00
N ASP A 209 14.88 -3.60 15.95
CA ASP A 209 13.76 -2.80 16.44
C ASP A 209 13.70 -2.88 17.97
N VAL A 210 14.13 -1.80 18.60
CA VAL A 210 14.22 -1.66 20.06
C VAL A 210 12.85 -1.68 20.75
N HIS A 211 11.76 -1.40 20.03
CA HIS A 211 10.44 -1.24 20.63
C HIS A 211 9.69 -2.55 20.76
N LYS A 212 9.98 -3.54 19.92
CA LYS A 212 9.38 -4.91 19.83
C LYS A 212 7.83 -5.04 19.82
N LEU A 213 7.09 -4.00 20.20
CA LEU A 213 5.63 -3.92 20.32
C LEU A 213 4.93 -3.87 18.95
N SER A 214 5.66 -3.46 17.92
CA SER A 214 5.25 -3.44 16.50
C SER A 214 4.97 -4.84 15.93
N TRP A 215 5.39 -5.91 16.61
CA TRP A 215 5.41 -7.29 16.10
C TRP A 215 4.32 -8.22 16.67
N GLY A 216 3.40 -7.72 17.49
CA GLY A 216 2.31 -8.50 18.07
C GLY A 216 2.67 -9.17 19.41
N PRO A 217 2.08 -10.35 19.75
CA PRO A 217 2.10 -10.93 21.10
C PRO A 217 3.42 -11.66 21.44
N LEU A 218 4.52 -11.31 20.78
CA LEU A 218 5.82 -11.86 21.12
C LEU A 218 6.23 -11.28 22.47
N ASP A 219 6.52 -12.14 23.44
CA ASP A 219 7.09 -11.73 24.72
C ASP A 219 8.34 -10.88 24.43
N PRO A 220 8.33 -9.57 24.76
CA PRO A 220 9.44 -8.68 24.43
C PRO A 220 10.76 -9.11 25.09
N ASN A 221 10.69 -9.96 26.13
CA ASN A 221 11.84 -10.48 26.84
C ASN A 221 12.44 -11.73 26.19
N GLN A 222 11.75 -12.37 25.23
CA GLN A 222 12.29 -13.53 24.54
C GLN A 222 13.16 -13.13 23.34
N PRO A 223 14.26 -13.86 23.10
CA PRO A 223 15.05 -13.67 21.90
C PRO A 223 14.23 -14.09 20.68
N LEU A 224 14.13 -13.21 19.69
CA LEU A 224 13.45 -13.48 18.43
C LEU A 224 14.17 -14.63 17.70
N LYS A 225 13.41 -15.66 17.33
CA LYS A 225 13.94 -16.78 16.53
C LYS A 225 13.49 -16.63 15.07
N PRO A 226 14.24 -17.21 14.11
CA PRO A 226 13.82 -17.27 12.70
C PRO A 226 12.42 -17.87 12.51
N SER A 227 12.00 -18.79 13.39
CA SER A 227 10.65 -19.37 13.40
C SER A 227 9.56 -18.37 13.76
N ASP A 228 9.85 -17.41 14.64
CA ASP A 228 8.90 -16.38 15.06
C ASP A 228 8.66 -15.39 13.92
N TRP A 229 9.74 -14.97 13.24
CA TRP A 229 9.65 -14.18 12.01
C TRP A 229 8.90 -14.92 10.90
N LEU A 230 9.16 -16.22 10.72
CA LEU A 230 8.43 -17.02 9.76
C LEU A 230 6.92 -17.07 10.09
N ARG A 231 6.57 -17.26 11.36
CA ARG A 231 5.18 -17.24 11.81
C ARG A 231 4.54 -15.88 11.55
N LEU A 232 5.27 -14.79 11.78
CA LEU A 232 4.82 -13.43 11.50
C LEU A 232 4.55 -13.17 10.02
N ILE A 233 5.39 -13.64 9.11
CA ILE A 233 5.15 -13.39 7.67
C ILE A 233 4.11 -14.32 7.06
N THR A 234 3.79 -15.45 7.72
CA THR A 234 2.90 -16.46 7.15
C THR A 234 1.55 -16.61 7.84
N ARG A 235 1.45 -16.44 9.16
CA ARG A 235 0.26 -16.81 9.96
C ARG A 235 -0.27 -15.70 10.87
N GLN A 236 0.51 -14.65 11.11
CA GLN A 236 0.10 -13.54 11.98
C GLN A 236 0.18 -12.24 11.19
N VAL A 237 -0.67 -11.26 11.52
CA VAL A 237 -0.51 -9.92 10.96
C VAL A 237 0.68 -9.27 11.68
N GLY A 238 1.82 -9.17 11.00
CA GLY A 238 2.89 -8.28 11.41
C GLY A 238 2.71 -6.88 10.83
N ASN A 239 3.37 -5.87 11.39
CA ASN A 239 3.46 -4.56 10.78
C ASN A 239 4.81 -4.37 10.07
N GLN A 240 4.96 -3.30 9.30
CA GLN A 240 6.27 -2.88 8.80
C GLN A 240 7.24 -2.56 9.96
N VAL A 241 8.54 -2.75 9.74
CA VAL A 241 9.61 -2.26 10.63
C VAL A 241 9.55 -0.73 10.59
N PRO A 242 9.41 -0.05 11.75
CA PRO A 242 9.48 1.40 11.79
C PRO A 242 10.84 1.86 11.23
N SER A 243 10.85 2.96 10.49
CA SER A 243 12.10 3.56 10.02
C SER A 243 12.96 4.02 11.21
N ALA A 244 14.28 4.19 11.00
CA ALA A 244 15.16 4.67 12.06
C ALA A 244 14.68 5.99 12.68
N HIS A 245 14.11 6.88 11.86
CA HIS A 245 13.52 8.12 12.34
C HIS A 245 12.26 7.88 13.20
N GLN A 246 11.36 6.98 12.77
CA GLN A 246 10.20 6.60 13.58
C GLN A 246 10.60 5.98 14.91
N GLN A 247 11.68 5.20 14.95
CA GLN A 247 12.19 4.62 16.20
C GLN A 247 12.73 5.68 17.16
N GLN A 248 13.30 6.78 16.64
CA GLN A 248 13.85 7.89 17.45
C GLN A 248 12.78 8.85 17.98
N THR A 249 11.70 9.05 17.22
CA THR A 249 10.61 9.97 17.60
C THR A 249 9.49 9.28 18.37
N TYR A 250 9.60 7.96 18.55
CA TYR A 250 8.60 7.18 19.27
C TYR A 250 8.68 7.39 20.78
N ASP A 251 7.54 7.74 21.38
CA ASP A 251 7.33 7.67 22.81
C ASP A 251 6.99 6.21 23.21
N PRO A 252 7.84 5.51 23.99
CA PRO A 252 7.59 4.14 24.43
C PRO A 252 6.29 3.96 25.24
N LEU A 253 5.80 5.04 25.87
CA LEU A 253 4.54 5.07 26.63
C LEU A 253 3.37 5.59 25.79
N GLY A 254 3.63 6.03 24.57
CA GLY A 254 2.66 6.58 23.63
C GLY A 254 2.01 5.53 22.74
N LYS A 255 1.16 6.00 21.82
CA LYS A 255 0.54 5.14 20.81
C LYS A 255 1.58 4.76 19.74
N PRO A 256 1.73 3.48 19.37
CA PRO A 256 2.63 3.03 18.30
C PRO A 256 2.38 3.83 17.02
N PRO A 257 3.43 4.12 16.22
CA PRO A 257 3.25 4.78 14.94
C PRO A 257 2.26 4.00 14.09
N ALA A 258 1.50 4.71 13.24
CA ALA A 258 0.68 4.04 12.25
C ALA A 258 1.61 3.32 11.25
N LEU A 259 1.63 2.00 11.31
CA LEU A 259 2.49 1.15 10.51
C LEU A 259 1.65 0.39 9.49
N ALA A 260 2.14 0.28 8.25
CA ALA A 260 1.47 -0.50 7.23
C ALA A 260 1.44 -1.98 7.65
N PRO A 261 0.27 -2.64 7.61
CA PRO A 261 0.13 -4.05 7.95
C PRO A 261 0.74 -4.94 6.87
N GLY A 262 1.29 -6.07 7.30
CA GLY A 262 1.79 -7.14 6.46
C GLY A 262 0.69 -8.08 6.01
N PHE A 263 0.81 -8.61 4.80
CA PHE A 263 -0.10 -9.62 4.26
C PHE A 263 0.20 -10.99 4.86
N VAL A 264 -0.82 -11.65 5.40
CA VAL A 264 -0.77 -12.98 6.02
C VAL A 264 -0.96 -14.04 4.94
N MET A 265 0.10 -14.81 4.66
CA MET A 265 0.05 -15.81 3.59
C MET A 265 -1.01 -16.90 3.82
N ASP A 266 -1.31 -17.24 5.07
CA ASP A 266 -2.34 -18.23 5.42
C ASP A 266 -3.74 -17.81 4.98
N SER A 267 -4.00 -16.50 4.80
CA SER A 267 -5.25 -16.01 4.19
C SER A 267 -5.49 -16.58 2.79
N LEU A 268 -4.47 -17.10 2.11
CA LEU A 268 -4.59 -17.72 0.80
C LEU A 268 -4.82 -19.25 0.85
N THR A 269 -4.72 -19.88 2.02
CA THR A 269 -5.01 -21.32 2.18
C THR A 269 -6.50 -21.57 2.40
N ASP A 270 -7.22 -20.57 2.92
CA ASP A 270 -8.67 -20.55 3.07
C ASP A 270 -9.27 -19.34 2.35
N LEU A 271 -9.51 -19.52 1.04
CA LEU A 271 -10.06 -18.47 0.18
C LEU A 271 -11.53 -18.16 0.50
N ASP A 272 -12.25 -19.10 1.10
CA ASP A 272 -13.62 -18.88 1.56
C ASP A 272 -13.65 -17.93 2.74
N GLU A 273 -12.75 -18.13 3.70
CA GLU A 273 -12.59 -17.23 4.83
C GLU A 273 -12.14 -15.82 4.40
N LEU A 274 -11.17 -15.72 3.51
CA LEU A 274 -10.73 -14.42 2.96
C LEU A 274 -11.91 -13.68 2.30
N TRP A 275 -12.66 -14.37 1.44
CA TRP A 275 -13.83 -13.78 0.78
C TRP A 275 -14.93 -13.40 1.77
N ARG A 276 -15.20 -14.24 2.76
CA ARG A 276 -16.20 -14.00 3.80
C ARG A 276 -15.85 -12.75 4.60
N ARG A 277 -14.59 -12.58 5.03
CA ARG A 277 -14.12 -11.36 5.72
C ARG A 277 -14.32 -10.12 4.87
N PHE A 278 -13.89 -10.17 3.61
CA PHE A 278 -14.05 -9.07 2.65
C PHE A 278 -15.52 -8.68 2.45
N ARG A 279 -16.40 -9.66 2.23
CA ARG A 279 -17.85 -9.46 2.08
C ARG A 279 -18.46 -8.84 3.34
N ASN A 280 -18.16 -9.38 4.52
CA ASN A 280 -18.72 -8.91 5.79
C ASN A 280 -18.35 -7.45 6.07
N HIS A 281 -17.12 -7.05 5.76
CA HIS A 281 -16.68 -5.66 5.87
C HIS A 281 -17.50 -4.74 4.96
N ILE A 282 -17.64 -5.09 3.68
CA ILE A 282 -18.40 -4.31 2.70
C ILE A 282 -19.86 -4.19 3.11
N GLU A 283 -20.51 -5.30 3.51
CA GLU A 283 -21.89 -5.29 4.00
C GLU A 283 -22.06 -4.38 5.23
N GLY A 284 -21.09 -4.41 6.16
CA GLY A 284 -21.05 -3.50 7.32
C GLY A 284 -20.97 -2.03 6.91
N GLY A 285 -20.06 -1.69 6.01
CA GLY A 285 -19.91 -0.33 5.47
C GLY A 285 -21.17 0.16 4.74
N MET A 286 -21.81 -0.71 3.97
CA MET A 286 -23.08 -0.42 3.30
C MET A 286 -24.23 -0.16 4.29
N LYS A 287 -24.37 -0.99 5.33
CA LYS A 287 -25.41 -0.78 6.36
C LYS A 287 -25.24 0.58 7.03
N GLY A 288 -24.01 0.97 7.36
CA GLY A 288 -23.70 2.28 7.92
C GLY A 288 -24.05 3.43 6.96
N ALA A 289 -23.70 3.31 5.68
CA ALA A 289 -24.02 4.33 4.68
C ALA A 289 -25.52 4.43 4.37
N SER A 290 -26.22 3.29 4.31
CA SER A 290 -27.66 3.20 4.11
C SER A 290 -28.43 3.88 5.24
N LYS A 291 -28.02 3.65 6.50
CA LYS A 291 -28.58 4.34 7.66
C LYS A 291 -28.46 5.86 7.52
N ARG A 292 -27.26 6.36 7.22
CA ARG A 292 -27.04 7.81 7.03
C ARG A 292 -27.92 8.41 5.94
N ARG A 293 -28.15 7.69 4.84
CA ARG A 293 -29.05 8.13 3.76
C ARG A 293 -30.49 8.27 4.24
N VAL A 294 -31.00 7.25 4.94
CA VAL A 294 -32.36 7.29 5.52
C VAL A 294 -32.50 8.45 6.51
N ASP A 295 -31.52 8.65 7.38
CA ASP A 295 -31.48 9.79 8.33
C ASP A 295 -31.49 11.15 7.60
N SER A 296 -31.03 11.19 6.34
CA SER A 296 -31.01 12.38 5.49
C SER A 296 -32.22 12.47 4.53
N GLY A 297 -33.24 11.63 4.71
CA GLY A 297 -34.45 11.61 3.86
C GLY A 297 -34.24 10.99 2.47
N LEU A 298 -33.11 10.33 2.24
CA LEU A 298 -32.80 9.64 0.99
C LEU A 298 -33.16 8.14 1.09
N PRO A 299 -33.48 7.48 -0.04
CA PRO A 299 -33.74 6.04 -0.03
C PRO A 299 -32.50 5.25 0.43
N PRO A 300 -32.71 4.11 1.12
CA PRO A 300 -31.64 3.23 1.56
C PRO A 300 -30.90 2.62 0.36
N ILE A 301 -29.64 2.25 0.59
CA ILE A 301 -28.84 1.58 -0.44
C ILE A 301 -29.42 0.19 -0.69
N VAL A 302 -29.66 -0.13 -1.96
CA VAL A 302 -30.17 -1.45 -2.37
C VAL A 302 -29.04 -2.48 -2.26
N PRO A 303 -29.18 -3.51 -1.41
CA PRO A 303 -28.14 -4.53 -1.25
C PRO A 303 -28.00 -5.39 -2.52
N PRO A 304 -26.82 -5.99 -2.76
CA PRO A 304 -26.67 -6.95 -3.85
C PRO A 304 -27.49 -8.21 -3.63
N ARG A 305 -27.89 -8.82 -4.74
CA ARG A 305 -28.52 -10.14 -4.74
C ARG A 305 -27.47 -11.23 -4.48
N PRO A 306 -27.84 -12.39 -3.92
CA PRO A 306 -26.90 -13.50 -3.73
C PRO A 306 -26.13 -13.87 -5.00
N GLN A 307 -26.80 -13.92 -6.16
CA GLN A 307 -26.14 -14.25 -7.43
C GLN A 307 -25.08 -13.24 -7.86
N GLU A 308 -25.21 -11.96 -7.48
CA GLU A 308 -24.22 -10.93 -7.78
C GLU A 308 -22.94 -11.16 -6.95
N TRP A 309 -23.09 -11.57 -5.68
CA TRP A 309 -21.96 -12.00 -4.85
C TRP A 309 -21.25 -13.22 -5.42
N ASP A 310 -22.01 -14.22 -5.87
CA ASP A 310 -21.44 -15.44 -6.45
C ASP A 310 -20.67 -15.14 -7.75
N GLN A 311 -21.22 -14.28 -8.61
CA GLN A 311 -20.56 -13.81 -9.84
C GLN A 311 -19.28 -13.05 -9.53
N GLY A 312 -19.33 -12.08 -8.60
CA GLY A 312 -18.16 -11.31 -8.20
C GLY A 312 -17.07 -12.19 -7.59
N ARG A 313 -17.46 -13.16 -6.75
CA ARG A 313 -16.55 -14.15 -6.16
C ARG A 313 -15.89 -14.99 -7.24
N ALA A 314 -16.66 -15.52 -8.19
CA ALA A 314 -16.13 -16.35 -9.26
C ALA A 314 -15.07 -15.60 -10.08
N ALA A 315 -15.36 -14.36 -10.49
CA ALA A 315 -14.41 -13.52 -11.22
C ALA A 315 -13.15 -13.20 -10.39
N PHE A 316 -13.32 -12.88 -9.10
CA PHE A 316 -12.21 -12.67 -8.18
C PHE A 316 -11.30 -13.90 -8.09
N MET A 317 -11.87 -15.10 -7.93
CA MET A 317 -11.08 -16.34 -7.84
C MET A 317 -10.34 -16.65 -9.14
N VAL A 318 -10.95 -16.39 -10.30
CA VAL A 318 -10.26 -16.48 -11.61
C VAL A 318 -9.06 -15.54 -11.65
N GLY A 319 -9.26 -14.29 -11.22
CA GLY A 319 -8.18 -13.29 -11.14
C GLY A 319 -7.05 -13.69 -10.19
N LEU A 320 -7.38 -14.20 -9.02
CA LEU A 320 -6.40 -14.64 -8.03
C LEU A 320 -5.53 -15.78 -8.58
N ASN A 321 -6.16 -16.81 -9.16
CA ASN A 321 -5.45 -17.94 -9.75
C ASN A 321 -4.54 -17.50 -10.92
N GLU A 322 -5.03 -16.63 -11.80
CA GLU A 322 -4.20 -16.05 -12.86
C GLU A 322 -3.01 -15.26 -12.30
N GLY A 323 -3.23 -14.51 -11.21
CA GLY A 323 -2.18 -13.77 -10.51
C GLY A 323 -1.09 -14.69 -9.97
N LEU A 324 -1.47 -15.81 -9.36
CA LEU A 324 -0.52 -16.83 -8.88
C LEU A 324 0.33 -17.42 -10.02
N VAL A 325 -0.28 -17.69 -11.18
CA VAL A 325 0.44 -18.16 -12.37
C VAL A 325 1.42 -17.11 -12.89
N ARG A 326 0.98 -15.84 -13.00
CA ARG A 326 1.85 -14.73 -13.41
C ARG A 326 3.04 -14.55 -12.47
N ILE A 327 2.83 -14.74 -11.17
CA ILE A 327 3.90 -14.70 -10.15
C ILE A 327 4.92 -15.81 -10.39
N ASP A 328 4.48 -17.06 -10.59
CA ASP A 328 5.42 -18.17 -10.85
C ASP A 328 6.22 -17.94 -12.14
N GLN A 329 5.58 -17.45 -13.20
CA GLN A 329 6.24 -17.09 -14.47
C GLN A 329 7.24 -15.94 -14.30
N MET A 330 6.86 -14.87 -13.57
CA MET A 330 7.74 -13.73 -13.30
C MET A 330 8.94 -14.13 -12.45
N LEU A 331 8.75 -15.10 -11.55
CA LEU A 331 9.75 -15.52 -10.58
C LEU A 331 10.39 -16.86 -10.93
N SER A 332 10.43 -17.26 -12.20
CA SER A 332 11.11 -18.49 -12.66
C SER A 332 12.18 -18.22 -13.71
N GLY A 333 13.11 -19.16 -13.88
CA GLY A 333 14.17 -19.13 -14.90
C GLY A 333 14.91 -17.79 -15.00
N TRP A 334 15.05 -17.28 -16.23
CA TRP A 334 15.67 -15.99 -16.54
C TRP A 334 14.87 -14.79 -16.04
N ASN A 335 13.55 -14.90 -15.91
CA ASN A 335 12.70 -13.80 -15.41
C ASN A 335 13.02 -13.50 -13.94
N TRP A 336 13.33 -14.51 -13.14
CA TRP A 336 13.79 -14.34 -11.76
C TRP A 336 15.07 -13.50 -11.67
N LEU A 337 16.02 -13.69 -12.59
CA LEU A 337 17.26 -12.89 -12.61
C LEU A 337 16.98 -11.42 -12.96
N LYS A 338 16.11 -11.17 -13.94
CA LYS A 338 15.65 -9.81 -14.28
C LYS A 338 14.91 -9.16 -13.10
N PHE A 339 14.09 -9.93 -12.40
CA PHE A 339 13.38 -9.48 -11.21
C PHE A 339 14.33 -9.13 -10.06
N LYS A 340 15.32 -9.99 -9.79
CA LYS A 340 16.38 -9.72 -8.81
C LYS A 340 17.16 -8.45 -9.15
N SER A 341 17.52 -8.27 -10.42
CA SER A 341 18.18 -7.03 -10.87
C SER A 341 17.29 -5.81 -10.63
N THR A 342 15.99 -5.90 -10.95
CA THR A 342 15.01 -4.82 -10.70
C THR A 342 14.91 -4.48 -9.22
N TRP A 343 14.87 -5.48 -8.34
CA TRP A 343 14.90 -5.32 -6.90
C TRP A 343 16.17 -4.60 -6.44
N SER A 344 17.34 -5.12 -6.80
CA SER A 344 18.63 -4.54 -6.40
C SER A 344 18.82 -3.12 -6.91
N ASN A 345 18.41 -2.83 -8.15
CA ASN A 345 18.47 -1.50 -8.71
C ASN A 345 17.53 -0.53 -7.99
N THR A 346 16.33 -0.99 -7.60
CA THR A 346 15.38 -0.16 -6.84
C THR A 346 15.95 0.19 -5.46
N ALA A 347 16.50 -0.79 -4.73
CA ALA A 347 17.15 -0.53 -3.45
C ALA A 347 18.39 0.38 -3.58
N LYS A 348 19.20 0.19 -4.63
CA LYS A 348 20.36 1.05 -4.90
C LYS A 348 19.96 2.48 -5.21
N GLN A 349 18.92 2.67 -6.01
CA GLN A 349 18.49 3.99 -6.48
C GLN A 349 17.76 4.78 -5.38
N TYR A 350 16.85 4.14 -4.65
CA TYR A 350 15.96 4.83 -3.71
C TYR A 350 16.37 4.66 -2.24
N GLY A 351 17.34 3.80 -1.95
CA GLY A 351 17.82 3.48 -0.60
C GLY A 351 17.38 2.08 -0.14
N ALA A 352 18.17 1.50 0.76
CA ALA A 352 17.80 0.26 1.43
C ALA A 352 16.69 0.54 2.47
N ASP A 353 15.78 -0.42 2.64
CA ASP A 353 14.66 -0.32 3.57
C ASP A 353 14.53 -1.62 4.35
N PRO A 354 14.31 -1.59 5.69
CA PRO A 354 14.11 -2.81 6.47
C PRO A 354 12.82 -3.57 6.10
N ASN A 355 11.93 -2.96 5.31
CA ASN A 355 10.73 -3.58 4.74
C ASN A 355 10.91 -4.05 3.29
N MET A 356 12.15 -4.11 2.82
CA MET A 356 12.54 -4.66 1.54
C MET A 356 13.53 -5.81 1.77
N ASP A 357 13.09 -6.87 2.45
CA ASP A 357 13.90 -8.07 2.71
C ASP A 357 13.78 -9.11 1.60
N TRP A 358 14.92 -9.47 1.02
CA TRP A 358 14.99 -10.43 -0.07
C TRP A 358 14.68 -11.86 0.36
N THR A 359 14.94 -12.21 1.63
CA THR A 359 14.62 -13.54 2.15
C THR A 359 13.12 -13.69 2.38
N ASN A 360 12.45 -12.66 2.89
CA ASN A 360 11.00 -12.57 2.99
C ASN A 360 10.34 -12.79 1.61
N LEU A 361 10.77 -12.02 0.61
CA LEU A 361 10.27 -12.16 -0.76
C LEU A 361 10.42 -13.59 -1.31
N LYS A 362 11.55 -14.26 -1.01
CA LYS A 362 11.76 -15.66 -1.39
C LYS A 362 10.84 -16.63 -0.66
N VAL A 363 10.57 -16.39 0.62
CA VAL A 363 9.62 -17.20 1.39
C VAL A 363 8.21 -17.04 0.81
N ARG A 364 7.76 -15.81 0.58
CA ARG A 364 6.45 -15.53 -0.06
C ARG A 364 6.35 -16.17 -1.44
N ARG A 365 7.38 -16.03 -2.27
CA ARG A 365 7.46 -16.73 -3.57
C ARG A 365 7.32 -18.24 -3.42
N LEU A 366 8.06 -18.85 -2.49
CA LEU A 366 8.01 -20.30 -2.27
C LEU A 366 6.62 -20.75 -1.85
N PHE A 367 5.99 -20.01 -0.94
CA PHE A 367 4.60 -20.23 -0.51
C PHE A 367 3.64 -20.20 -1.71
N LEU A 368 3.62 -19.09 -2.45
CA LEU A 368 2.71 -18.87 -3.58
C LEU A 368 2.89 -19.92 -4.68
N ARG A 369 4.15 -20.29 -4.96
CA ARG A 369 4.46 -21.34 -5.94
C ARG A 369 3.94 -22.71 -5.52
N MET A 370 4.02 -23.04 -4.24
CA MET A 370 3.50 -24.31 -3.74
C MET A 370 1.97 -24.32 -3.70
N LEU A 371 1.36 -23.20 -3.32
CA LEU A 371 -0.08 -23.00 -3.37
C LEU A 371 -0.62 -23.17 -4.80
N ALA A 372 0.03 -22.54 -5.79
CA ALA A 372 -0.32 -22.68 -7.22
C ALA A 372 -0.20 -24.12 -7.75
N LYS A 373 0.57 -24.99 -7.06
CA LYS A 373 0.71 -26.42 -7.37
C LYS A 373 -0.28 -27.30 -6.62
N GLY A 374 -1.23 -26.72 -5.89
CA GLY A 374 -2.22 -27.46 -5.10
C GLY A 374 -1.62 -28.19 -3.89
N LYS A 375 -0.49 -27.70 -3.36
CA LYS A 375 0.11 -28.29 -2.16
C LYS A 375 -0.71 -27.96 -0.91
N SER A 376 -0.82 -28.91 0.00
CA SER A 376 -1.50 -28.70 1.28
C SER A 376 -0.75 -27.69 2.15
N SER A 377 -1.46 -26.99 3.04
CA SER A 377 -0.85 -26.05 3.99
C SER A 377 0.29 -26.68 4.78
N LYS A 378 0.13 -27.95 5.21
CA LYS A 378 1.17 -28.72 5.90
C LYS A 378 2.46 -28.83 5.07
N GLU A 379 2.36 -29.29 3.82
CA GLU A 379 3.53 -29.42 2.92
C GLU A 379 4.22 -28.07 2.67
N ILE A 380 3.41 -27.01 2.49
CA ILE A 380 3.90 -25.64 2.30
C ILE A 380 4.75 -25.21 3.50
N TYR A 381 4.20 -25.32 4.70
CA TYR A 381 4.87 -24.90 5.93
C TYR A 381 6.12 -25.70 6.22
N GLU A 382 6.09 -27.03 6.06
CA GLU A 382 7.27 -27.88 6.25
C GLU A 382 8.41 -27.49 5.30
N THR A 383 8.08 -27.16 4.04
CA THR A 383 9.08 -26.78 3.04
C THR A 383 9.69 -25.41 3.35
N ILE A 384 8.86 -24.45 3.74
CA ILE A 384 9.32 -23.11 4.11
C ILE A 384 10.14 -23.14 5.40
N ASP A 385 9.71 -23.89 6.42
CA ASP A 385 10.45 -24.03 7.68
C ASP A 385 11.84 -24.64 7.44
N LYS A 386 11.95 -25.69 6.63
CA LYS A 386 13.24 -26.26 6.19
C LYS A 386 14.11 -25.21 5.49
N TYR A 387 13.52 -24.39 4.61
CA TYR A 387 14.25 -23.32 3.94
C TYR A 387 14.76 -22.26 4.91
N VAL A 388 13.91 -21.78 5.83
CA VAL A 388 14.26 -20.75 6.82
C VAL A 388 15.31 -21.28 7.79
N LYS A 389 15.17 -22.49 8.34
CA LYS A 389 16.18 -23.10 9.21
C LYS A 389 17.55 -23.22 8.55
N LYS A 390 17.59 -23.58 7.25
CA LYS A 390 18.85 -23.62 6.47
C LYS A 390 19.46 -22.22 6.29
N LYS A 391 18.64 -21.18 6.19
CA LYS A 391 19.09 -19.79 6.04
C LYS A 391 19.48 -19.13 7.36
N GLY A 392 18.73 -19.40 8.43
CA GLY A 392 18.99 -18.88 9.77
C GLY A 392 20.32 -19.32 10.36
N LYS A 393 20.93 -20.42 9.88
CA LYS A 393 22.34 -20.76 10.20
C LYS A 393 23.36 -19.73 9.68
N LYS A 394 22.93 -18.79 8.83
CA LYS A 394 23.77 -17.73 8.24
C LYS A 394 23.38 -16.33 8.72
N TRP A 395 22.33 -16.24 9.52
CA TRP A 395 21.97 -15.04 10.28
C TRP A 395 22.65 -15.16 11.64
#